data_AF-A0A836BJT3-F1
#
_entry.id   AF-A0A836BJT3-F1
#
_cell.length_a   1.000
_cell.length_b   1.000
_cell.length_c   1.000
_cell.angle_alpha   90.00
_cell.angle_beta   90.00
_cell.angle_gamma   90.00
#
_symmetry.space_group_name_H-M   'P 1'
#
loop_
_entity.id
_entity.type
_entity.pdbx_description
1 polymer ?
#
loop_
_entity_poly.entity_id
_entity_poly.type
_entity_poly.pdbx_seq_one_letter_code
_entity_poly.pdbx_strand_id
1 'polypeptide(L)'
;MGKIIPIISVIVITILAGLFFYDSSSVDKELLNRTFSVAAVYLVDEEVVEISFVDNTQKTDTIILEVLGLQPSFQKTYSGSSFIERIPFVPPDKFGWELHPVIILAENQDLGLIEIKTEIHEENEPEKPVIFSKQ
;
A
#
# COMPACT_ATOMS: atom_id res chain seq x y z
N MET A 1 -3.26 31.49 -15.92
CA MET A 1 -2.30 30.86 -15.00
C MET A 1 -3.10 29.99 -14.03
N GLY A 2 -3.31 28.72 -14.33
CA GLY A 2 -4.06 27.81 -13.45
C GLY A 2 -3.21 27.49 -12.22
N LYS A 3 -3.72 27.76 -11.01
CA LYS A 3 -3.08 27.31 -9.77
C LYS A 3 -3.30 25.79 -9.68
N ILE A 4 -2.22 25.02 -9.71
CA ILE A 4 -2.24 23.60 -9.40
C ILE A 4 -2.41 23.50 -7.89
N ILE A 5 -3.59 23.11 -7.43
CA ILE A 5 -3.82 22.78 -6.03
C ILE A 5 -3.28 21.37 -5.85
N PRO A 6 -2.25 21.13 -5.01
CA PRO A 6 -1.86 19.77 -4.71
C PRO A 6 -3.08 19.10 -4.07
N ILE A 7 -3.57 18.02 -4.69
CA ILE A 7 -4.59 17.17 -4.08
C ILE A 7 -3.86 16.44 -2.96
N ILE A 8 -3.79 17.09 -1.79
CA ILE A 8 -3.40 16.40 -0.56
C ILE A 8 -4.44 15.31 -0.39
N SER A 9 -4.00 14.05 -0.35
CA SER A 9 -4.91 12.93 -0.11
C SER A 9 -5.67 13.19 1.20
N VAL A 10 -7.00 13.20 1.11
CA VAL A 10 -7.89 13.34 2.27
C VAL A 10 -7.78 12.13 3.21
N ILE A 11 -7.37 10.97 2.67
CA ILE A 11 -7.20 9.72 3.41
C ILE A 11 -5.92 9.74 4.25
N VAL A 12 -4.80 10.27 3.72
CA VAL A 12 -3.55 10.48 4.48
C VAL A 12 -3.81 11.24 5.78
N ILE A 13 -4.61 12.31 5.71
CA ILE A 13 -4.96 13.12 6.88
C ILE A 13 -5.82 12.32 7.88
N THR A 14 -6.67 11.43 7.40
CA THR A 14 -7.62 10.68 8.24
C THR A 14 -6.95 9.50 8.96
N ILE A 15 -6.06 8.75 8.28
CA ILE A 15 -5.32 7.64 8.88
C ILE A 15 -4.28 8.14 9.89
N LEU A 16 -3.53 9.22 9.58
CA LEU A 16 -2.58 9.82 10.53
C LEU A 16 -3.27 10.34 11.81
N ALA A 17 -4.50 10.82 11.72
CA ALA A 17 -5.28 11.25 12.88
C ALA A 17 -5.83 10.06 13.70
N GLY A 18 -6.15 8.93 13.04
CA GLY A 18 -6.59 7.69 13.69
C GLY A 18 -5.47 6.91 14.38
N LEU A 19 -4.22 7.00 13.89
CA LEU A 19 -3.05 6.28 14.41
C LEU A 19 -2.76 6.54 15.90
N PHE A 20 -3.23 7.66 16.47
CA PHE A 20 -3.05 7.99 17.89
C PHE A 20 -4.10 7.35 18.80
N PHE A 21 -5.17 6.77 18.24
CA PHE A 21 -6.30 6.25 18.98
C PHE A 21 -6.88 5.01 18.27
N TYR A 22 -6.28 3.81 18.35
CA TYR A 22 -7.03 2.58 18.68
C TYR A 22 -6.19 1.29 18.80
N ASP A 23 -6.74 0.46 19.68
CA ASP A 23 -6.52 -0.91 20.14
C ASP A 23 -5.28 -1.74 19.77
N SER A 24 -4.48 -2.05 20.79
CA SER A 24 -3.40 -3.05 20.79
C SER A 24 -3.93 -4.49 20.83
N SER A 25 -5.01 -4.80 20.12
CA SER A 25 -5.47 -6.19 19.99
C SER A 25 -4.36 -6.99 19.30
N SER A 26 -4.05 -8.18 19.82
CA SER A 26 -3.02 -9.04 19.23
C SER A 26 -3.47 -9.48 17.84
N VAL A 27 -3.01 -8.78 16.81
CA VAL A 27 -3.24 -9.12 15.41
C VAL A 27 -2.78 -10.55 15.16
N ASP A 28 -3.68 -11.42 14.69
CA ASP A 28 -3.34 -12.79 14.30
C ASP A 28 -2.57 -12.77 12.96
N LYS A 29 -1.25 -12.59 13.06
CA LYS A 29 -0.36 -12.47 11.91
C LYS A 29 -0.35 -13.72 11.04
N GLU A 30 -0.57 -14.90 11.61
CA GLU A 30 -0.60 -16.14 10.82
C GLU A 30 -1.85 -16.20 9.96
N LEU A 31 -3.01 -15.86 10.53
CA LEU A 31 -4.25 -15.73 9.76
C LEU A 31 -4.11 -14.69 8.65
N LEU A 32 -3.55 -13.51 8.95
CA LEU A 32 -3.41 -12.43 7.96
C LEU A 32 -2.42 -12.78 6.84
N ASN A 33 -1.27 -13.39 7.15
CA ASN A 33 -0.32 -13.86 6.12
C ASN A 33 -0.91 -14.94 5.21
N ARG A 34 -1.89 -15.72 5.68
CA ARG A 34 -2.60 -16.70 4.85
C ARG A 34 -3.73 -16.06 4.04
N THR A 35 -4.29 -14.96 4.54
CA THR A 35 -5.42 -14.27 3.91
C THR A 35 -4.96 -13.34 2.81
N PHE A 36 -3.92 -12.55 3.06
CA PHE A 36 -3.43 -11.52 2.14
C PHE A 36 -2.06 -11.86 1.61
N SER A 37 -1.87 -11.68 0.31
CA SER A 37 -0.57 -11.75 -0.37
C SER A 37 -0.29 -10.39 -0.99
N VAL A 38 0.88 -9.83 -0.68
CA VAL A 38 1.28 -8.49 -1.12
C VAL A 38 2.74 -8.52 -1.56
N ALA A 39 3.03 -7.90 -2.70
CA ALA A 39 4.39 -7.69 -3.17
C ALA A 39 4.53 -6.27 -3.74
N ALA A 40 5.73 -5.71 -3.61
CA ALA A 40 6.11 -4.42 -4.16
C ALA A 40 7.52 -4.52 -4.72
N VAL A 41 7.62 -4.62 -6.05
CA VAL A 41 8.86 -4.95 -6.75
C VAL A 41 9.24 -3.83 -7.70
N TYR A 42 10.47 -3.34 -7.61
CA TYR A 42 11.05 -2.45 -8.59
C TYR A 42 11.64 -3.25 -9.75
N LEU A 43 11.05 -3.07 -10.93
CA LEU A 43 11.48 -3.67 -12.19
C LEU A 43 12.50 -2.74 -12.84
N VAL A 44 13.78 -3.05 -12.68
CA VAL A 44 14.90 -2.16 -13.04
C VAL A 44 14.90 -1.83 -14.54
N ASP A 45 14.66 -2.83 -15.38
CA ASP A 45 14.69 -2.68 -16.84
C ASP A 45 13.53 -1.82 -17.38
N GLU A 46 12.45 -1.69 -16.59
CA GLU A 46 11.25 -0.94 -16.98
C GLU A 46 11.10 0.39 -16.22
N GLU A 47 11.96 0.65 -15.23
CA GLU A 47 11.89 1.80 -14.33
C GLU A 47 10.49 1.97 -13.69
N VAL A 48 9.90 0.85 -13.27
CA VAL A 48 8.53 0.78 -12.74
C VAL A 48 8.53 0.02 -11.42
N VAL A 49 7.73 0.52 -10.47
CA VAL A 49 7.34 -0.27 -9.29
C VAL A 49 6.04 -1.00 -9.61
N GLU A 50 6.08 -2.32 -9.59
CA GLU A 50 4.90 -3.17 -9.65
C GLU A 50 4.46 -3.55 -8.23
N ILE A 51 3.21 -3.21 -7.90
CA ILE A 51 2.58 -3.52 -6.61
C ILE A 51 1.43 -4.47 -6.87
N SER A 52 1.39 -5.58 -6.16
CA SER A 52 0.31 -6.55 -6.24
C SER A 52 -0.31 -6.81 -4.88
N PHE A 53 -1.62 -7.05 -4.89
CA PHE A 53 -2.38 -7.46 -3.72
C PHE A 53 -3.38 -8.55 -4.12
N VAL A 54 -3.51 -9.57 -3.28
CA VAL A 54 -4.53 -10.60 -3.38
C VAL A 54 -5.08 -10.90 -1.99
N ASP A 55 -6.40 -10.86 -1.83
CA ASP A 55 -7.12 -11.52 -0.75
C ASP A 55 -7.59 -12.89 -1.22
N ASN A 56 -6.97 -13.93 -0.67
CA ASN A 56 -7.21 -15.33 -0.99
C ASN A 56 -8.61 -15.81 -0.60
N THR A 57 -9.33 -15.06 0.25
CA THR A 57 -10.69 -15.38 0.68
C THR A 57 -11.76 -14.79 -0.24
N GLN A 58 -11.40 -13.84 -1.11
CA GLN A 58 -12.32 -13.08 -1.96
C GLN A 58 -13.39 -12.31 -1.16
N LYS A 59 -13.07 -11.90 0.07
CA LYS A 59 -14.00 -11.19 0.97
C LYS A 59 -13.63 -9.72 1.14
N THR A 60 -12.75 -9.19 0.30
CA THR A 60 -12.39 -7.78 0.28
C THR A 60 -13.20 -7.05 -0.78
N ASP A 61 -13.95 -6.05 -0.34
CA ASP A 61 -14.85 -5.26 -1.20
C ASP A 61 -14.12 -4.06 -1.80
N THR A 62 -13.33 -3.37 -0.96
CA THR A 62 -12.61 -2.14 -1.32
C THR A 62 -11.16 -2.23 -0.89
N ILE A 63 -10.26 -1.77 -1.75
CA ILE A 63 -8.83 -1.66 -1.46
C ILE A 63 -8.37 -0.24 -1.78
N ILE A 64 -7.61 0.39 -0.87
CA ILE A 64 -6.94 1.66 -1.12
C ILE A 64 -5.44 1.41 -1.10
N LEU A 65 -4.77 1.71 -2.21
CA LEU A 65 -3.32 1.70 -2.34
C LEU A 65 -2.79 3.12 -2.20
N GLU A 66 -1.75 3.29 -1.40
CA GLU A 66 -0.95 4.49 -1.26
C GLU A 66 0.55 4.17 -1.31
N VAL A 67 1.33 5.05 -1.93
CA VAL A 67 2.79 4.99 -1.90
C VAL A 67 3.32 6.31 -1.32
N LEU A 68 3.90 6.22 -0.13
CA LEU A 68 4.28 7.38 0.66
C LEU A 68 5.51 8.08 0.11
N GLY A 69 5.53 9.40 0.19
CA GLY A 69 6.70 10.22 -0.17
C GLY A 69 6.92 10.43 -1.67
N LEU A 70 6.14 9.78 -2.55
CA LEU A 70 6.17 10.01 -3.99
C LEU A 70 5.82 11.47 -4.34
N GLN A 71 6.42 12.00 -5.41
CA GLN A 71 6.09 13.32 -5.95
C GLN A 71 5.74 13.23 -7.44
N PRO A 72 4.46 13.41 -7.83
CA PRO A 72 3.29 13.70 -6.97
C PRO A 72 2.90 12.51 -6.08
N SER A 73 2.17 12.78 -4.99
CA SER A 73 1.65 11.72 -4.11
C SER A 73 0.78 10.72 -4.88
N PHE A 74 0.94 9.43 -4.61
CA PHE A 74 0.18 8.37 -5.27
C PHE A 74 -0.86 7.76 -4.34
N GLN A 75 -2.13 7.77 -4.77
CA GLN A 75 -3.18 6.99 -4.15
C GLN A 75 -4.18 6.50 -5.21
N LYS A 76 -4.66 5.27 -5.08
CA LYS A 76 -5.70 4.70 -5.93
C LYS A 76 -6.61 3.77 -5.15
N THR A 77 -7.89 3.72 -5.54
CA THR A 77 -8.90 2.83 -4.95
C THR A 77 -9.29 1.77 -5.98
N TYR A 78 -9.37 0.52 -5.53
CA TYR A 78 -9.82 -0.62 -6.30
C TYR A 78 -11.08 -1.22 -5.66
N SER A 79 -11.91 -1.81 -6.50
CA SER A 79 -13.03 -2.65 -6.08
C SER A 79 -12.66 -4.11 -6.29
N GLY A 80 -13.07 -4.97 -5.35
CA GLY A 80 -12.79 -6.39 -5.36
C GLY A 80 -11.53 -6.77 -4.59
N SER A 81 -11.16 -8.04 -4.70
CA SER A 81 -10.20 -8.68 -3.78
C SER A 81 -8.78 -8.83 -4.34
N SER A 82 -8.44 -8.16 -5.44
CA SER A 82 -7.08 -8.17 -5.99
C SER A 82 -6.80 -6.98 -6.89
N PHE A 83 -5.53 -6.61 -7.02
CA PHE A 83 -5.06 -5.68 -8.05
C PHE A 83 -3.59 -5.97 -8.42
N ILE A 84 -3.18 -5.47 -9.58
CA ILE A 84 -1.78 -5.23 -9.95
C ILE A 84 -1.70 -3.79 -10.44
N GLU A 85 -0.79 -3.00 -9.87
CA GLU A 85 -0.56 -1.62 -10.24
C GLU A 85 0.90 -1.40 -10.62
N ARG A 86 1.13 -0.69 -11.72
CA ARG A 86 2.45 -0.37 -12.22
C ARG A 86 2.63 1.14 -12.19
N ILE A 87 3.54 1.61 -11.35
CA ILE A 87 3.81 3.02 -11.12
C ILE A 87 5.17 3.34 -11.74
N PRO A 88 5.23 4.17 -12.80
CA PRO A 88 6.50 4.62 -13.36
C PRO A 88 7.29 5.42 -12.33
N PHE A 89 8.53 5.04 -12.12
CA PHE A 89 9.46 5.69 -11.20
C PHE A 89 10.47 6.51 -12.01
N VAL A 90 9.95 7.49 -12.76
CA VAL A 90 10.76 8.28 -13.69
C VAL A 90 11.41 9.45 -12.92
N PRO A 91 12.70 9.77 -13.14
CA PRO A 91 13.35 10.91 -12.51
C PRO A 91 12.54 12.20 -12.65
N PRO A 92 12.44 13.04 -11.59
CA PRO A 92 13.44 13.15 -10.55
C PRO A 92 12.85 12.85 -9.17
N ASP A 93 12.50 11.59 -8.90
CA ASP A 93 12.34 11.19 -7.50
C ASP A 93 13.72 11.25 -6.83
N LYS A 94 13.96 12.38 -6.17
CA LYS A 94 15.24 12.78 -5.55
C LYS A 94 15.80 11.73 -4.57
N PHE A 95 14.93 10.84 -4.09
CA PHE A 95 15.18 9.92 -2.99
C PHE A 95 15.22 8.44 -3.43
N GLY A 96 14.93 8.14 -4.70
CA GLY A 96 14.91 6.77 -5.23
C GLY A 96 13.78 5.91 -4.67
N TRP A 97 13.40 4.85 -5.37
CA TRP A 97 12.27 3.98 -5.02
C TRP A 97 12.37 3.35 -3.62
N GLU A 98 13.59 3.14 -3.11
CA GLU A 98 13.87 2.48 -1.82
C GLU A 98 13.26 3.18 -0.60
N LEU A 99 12.99 4.49 -0.69
CA LEU A 99 12.54 5.31 0.43
C LEU A 99 11.02 5.51 0.51
N HIS A 100 10.26 4.75 -0.28
CA HIS A 100 8.81 4.92 -0.43
C HIS A 100 8.03 3.69 0.04
N PRO A 101 7.55 3.71 1.29
CA PRO A 101 6.69 2.64 1.80
C PRO A 101 5.38 2.52 1.01
N VAL A 102 4.94 1.28 0.84
CA VAL A 102 3.64 0.94 0.27
C VAL A 102 2.65 0.67 1.40
N ILE A 103 1.53 1.37 1.37
CA ILE A 103 0.42 1.21 2.32
C ILE A 103 -0.81 0.73 1.55
N ILE A 104 -1.43 -0.33 2.04
CA ILE A 104 -2.70 -0.86 1.52
C ILE A 104 -3.70 -0.91 2.66
N LEU A 105 -4.88 -0.31 2.46
CA LEU A 105 -6.04 -0.54 3.31
C LEU A 105 -7.01 -1.48 2.59
N ALA A 106 -7.30 -2.62 3.19
CA ALA A 106 -8.25 -3.60 2.68
C ALA A 106 -9.48 -3.68 3.60
N GLU A 107 -10.66 -3.37 3.05
CA GLU A 107 -11.93 -3.56 3.74
C GLU A 107 -12.44 -4.98 3.50
N ASN A 108 -12.20 -5.86 4.47
CA ASN A 108 -12.56 -7.26 4.41
C ASN A 108 -13.80 -7.56 5.27
N GLN A 109 -14.75 -8.32 4.73
CA GLN A 109 -16.04 -8.60 5.37
C GLN A 109 -15.92 -9.36 6.70
N ASP A 110 -14.92 -10.23 6.86
CA ASP A 110 -14.72 -11.01 8.09
C ASP A 110 -13.78 -10.31 9.07
N LEU A 111 -12.75 -9.66 8.54
CA LEU A 111 -11.62 -9.14 9.34
C LEU A 111 -11.78 -7.65 9.69
N GLY A 112 -12.65 -6.93 8.99
CA GLY A 112 -12.79 -5.48 9.08
C GLY A 112 -11.75 -4.76 8.22
N LEU A 113 -11.41 -3.53 8.62
CA LEU A 113 -10.39 -2.73 7.95
C LEU A 113 -9.00 -3.17 8.41
N ILE A 114 -8.21 -3.69 7.46
CA ILE A 114 -6.83 -4.12 7.69
C ILE A 114 -5.89 -3.18 6.95
N GLU A 115 -4.94 -2.60 7.69
CA GLU A 115 -3.81 -1.89 7.13
C GLU A 115 -2.64 -2.86 6.92
N ILE A 116 -2.05 -2.79 5.74
CA ILE A 116 -0.95 -3.62 5.29
C ILE A 116 0.16 -2.69 4.83
N LYS A 117 1.34 -2.84 5.41
CA LYS A 117 2.53 -2.07 5.06
C LYS A 117 3.62 -3.01 4.54
N THR A 118 4.27 -2.61 3.46
CA THR A 118 5.52 -3.22 2.99
C THR A 118 6.47 -2.16 2.42
N GLU A 119 7.70 -2.56 2.14
CA GLU A 119 8.71 -1.72 1.48
C GLU A 119 8.98 -2.28 0.08
N ILE A 120 9.41 -1.41 -0.85
CA ILE A 120 9.76 -1.82 -2.21
C ILE A 120 11.12 -2.53 -2.20
N HIS A 121 11.31 -3.51 -3.09
CA HIS A 121 12.59 -4.20 -3.31
C HIS A 121 12.84 -4.49 -4.78
N GLU A 122 14.08 -4.75 -5.17
CA GLU A 122 14.38 -5.19 -6.54
C GLU A 122 14.03 -6.67 -6.75
N GLU A 123 13.88 -7.08 -8.01
CA GLU A 123 13.56 -8.47 -8.42
C GLU A 123 14.52 -9.52 -7.86
N ASN A 124 15.79 -9.16 -7.65
CA ASN A 124 16.82 -10.07 -7.16
C ASN A 124 17.02 -9.99 -5.63
N GLU A 125 16.26 -9.13 -4.95
CA GLU A 125 16.27 -9.02 -3.49
C GLU A 125 15.19 -9.91 -2.85
N PRO A 126 15.40 -10.37 -1.60
CA PRO A 126 14.35 -11.00 -0.83
C PRO A 126 13.15 -10.07 -0.64
N GLU A 127 11.95 -10.65 -0.62
CA GLU A 127 10.72 -9.95 -0.27
C GLU A 127 10.87 -9.23 1.08
N LYS A 128 10.37 -7.99 1.14
CA LYS A 128 10.39 -7.20 2.38
C LYS A 128 9.27 -7.68 3.32
N PRO A 129 9.46 -7.56 4.64
CA PRO A 129 8.45 -7.97 5.61
C PRO A 129 7.13 -7.21 5.42
N VAL A 130 6.03 -7.95 5.43
CA VAL A 130 4.69 -7.37 5.47
C VAL A 130 4.25 -7.19 6.92
N ILE A 131 3.83 -5.97 7.25
CA ILE A 131 3.35 -5.59 8.58
C ILE A 131 1.85 -5.35 8.49
N PHE A 132 1.10 -5.91 9.44
CA PHE A 132 -0.34 -5.76 9.52
C PHE A 132 -0.77 -5.02 10.78
N SER A 133 -1.77 -4.17 10.63
CA SER A 133 -2.46 -3.48 11.71
C SER A 133 -3.97 -3.57 11.50
N LYS A 134 -4.74 -3.66 12.57
CA LYS A 134 -6.20 -3.55 12.53
C LYS A 134 -6.59 -2.13 12.91
N GLN A 135 -7.42 -1.48 12.09
CA GLN A 135 -7.93 -0.12 12.30
C GLN A 135 -9.32 -0.16 12.96
#